data_AF-A0AA85IY24-F1
#
_entry.id   AF-A0AA85IY24-F1
#
_cell.length_a   1.000
_cell.length_b   1.000
_cell.length_c   1.000
_cell.angle_alpha   90.00
_cell.angle_beta   90.00
_cell.angle_gamma   90.00
#
_symmetry.space_group_name_H-M   'P 1'
#
loop_
_entity.id
_entity.type
_entity.pdbx_description
1 polymer ?
#
loop_
_entity_poly.entity_id
_entity_poly.type
_entity_poly.pdbx_seq_one_letter_code
_entity_poly.pdbx_strand_id
1 'polypeptide(L)'
;MALELESGLSQLSLGGSENFLGSSEVDFENSCPKLVYNEDRVTRNMGECCICLCDLDVGDLIARLPCLCIFHKECIDLWIKKRPVCPHHPNFVNEN
;
A
#
# COMPACT_ATOMS: atom_id res chain seq x y z
N MET A 1 54.01 -12.26 -10.92
CA MET A 1 52.67 -11.66 -10.89
C MET A 1 52.86 -10.33 -10.16
N ALA A 2 53.17 -9.22 -10.84
CA ALA A 2 52.22 -8.41 -11.64
C ALA A 2 50.96 -8.12 -10.80
N LEU A 3 50.53 -6.91 -10.44
CA LEU A 3 50.85 -5.49 -10.66
C LEU A 3 50.23 -4.80 -9.41
N GLU A 4 50.85 -3.89 -8.66
CA GLU A 4 51.15 -2.49 -8.99
C GLU A 4 49.90 -1.67 -9.38
N LEU A 5 49.83 -0.45 -8.83
CA LEU A 5 49.07 0.72 -9.34
C LEU A 5 47.59 0.79 -8.93
N GLU A 6 46.98 1.91 -8.53
CA GLU A 6 47.38 3.32 -8.53
C GLU A 6 46.27 4.04 -7.71
N SER A 7 46.65 4.79 -6.69
CA SER A 7 46.78 6.25 -6.74
C SER A 7 45.46 7.01 -6.68
N GLY A 8 45.45 8.00 -5.78
CA GLY A 8 44.79 9.28 -6.02
C GLY A 8 43.28 9.24 -6.22
N LEU A 9 42.56 9.46 -5.13
CA LEU A 9 41.47 10.43 -5.22
C LEU A 9 41.81 11.61 -4.31
N SER A 10 42.51 12.52 -4.97
CA SER A 10 42.60 13.95 -4.74
C SER A 10 41.43 14.57 -3.98
N GLN A 11 41.84 15.40 -3.01
CA GLN A 11 41.20 16.62 -2.54
C GLN A 11 39.94 17.07 -3.29
N LEU A 12 38.84 17.23 -2.55
CA LEU A 12 37.96 18.38 -2.73
C LEU A 12 37.70 19.03 -1.37
N SER A 13 38.53 20.02 -1.06
CA SER A 13 38.06 21.16 -0.27
C SER A 13 37.44 22.13 -1.26
N LEU A 14 36.11 22.17 -1.30
CA LEU A 14 35.37 23.25 -1.92
C LEU A 14 34.36 23.75 -0.90
N GLY A 15 34.74 24.84 -0.23
CA GLY A 15 33.78 25.76 0.31
C GLY A 15 32.92 26.28 -0.83
N GLY A 16 31.64 25.90 -0.80
CA GLY A 16 30.60 26.41 -1.67
C GLY A 16 29.38 26.64 -0.80
N SER A 17 29.17 27.91 -0.45
CA SER A 17 27.96 28.41 0.20
C SER A 17 26.83 28.43 -0.83
N GLU A 18 25.95 27.43 -0.82
CA GLU A 18 24.71 27.52 -1.57
C GLU A 18 23.57 26.98 -0.70
N ASN A 19 22.88 27.92 -0.05
CA ASN A 19 21.51 27.72 0.38
C ASN A 19 20.73 27.27 -0.86
N PHE A 20 20.38 25.99 -0.96
CA PHE A 20 19.67 25.50 -2.13
C PHE A 20 18.55 24.55 -1.73
N LEU A 21 17.39 25.20 -1.61
CA LEU A 21 16.04 24.71 -1.91
C LEU A 21 15.57 23.46 -1.17
N GLY A 22 14.60 23.73 -0.29
CA GLY A 22 13.82 22.71 0.41
C GLY A 22 13.40 21.58 -0.51
N SER A 23 13.69 20.36 -0.05
CA SER A 23 12.90 19.22 -0.47
C SER A 23 11.72 19.20 0.46
N SER A 24 10.62 19.80 -0.02
CA SER A 24 9.28 19.46 0.41
C SER A 24 9.22 17.96 0.66
N GLU A 25 9.00 17.55 1.92
CA GLU A 25 8.23 16.34 2.17
C GLU A 25 6.93 16.54 1.41
N VAL A 26 6.87 15.99 0.21
CA VAL A 26 5.62 15.87 -0.50
C VAL A 26 4.89 14.82 0.31
N ASP A 27 4.02 15.25 1.22
CA ASP A 27 3.09 14.38 1.93
C ASP A 27 2.22 13.68 0.90
N PHE A 28 2.74 12.60 0.32
CA PHE A 28 2.04 11.72 -0.63
C PHE A 28 1.10 10.79 0.15
N GLU A 29 0.42 11.34 1.15
CA GLU A 29 -0.56 10.68 2.00
C GLU A 29 -1.97 11.24 1.77
N ASN A 30 -2.26 11.95 0.67
CA ASN A 30 -3.57 12.63 0.58
C ASN A 30 -4.25 12.69 -0.79
N SER A 31 -4.02 11.72 -1.67
CA SER A 31 -4.82 11.63 -2.91
C SER A 31 -5.33 10.21 -3.23
N CYS A 32 -5.34 9.34 -2.22
CA CYS A 32 -5.98 8.04 -2.32
C CYS A 32 -7.33 8.14 -1.60
N PRO A 33 -8.49 8.13 -2.29
CA PRO A 33 -9.78 8.06 -1.61
C PRO A 33 -9.74 6.84 -0.68
N LYS A 34 -9.83 7.10 0.63
CA LYS A 34 -9.73 6.04 1.62
C LYS A 34 -10.91 5.10 1.39
N LEU A 35 -10.63 3.92 0.85
CA LEU A 35 -11.65 2.88 0.76
C LEU A 35 -11.95 2.42 2.19
N VAL A 36 -13.01 2.99 2.76
CA VAL A 36 -13.48 2.62 4.10
C VAL A 36 -14.21 1.29 4.00
N TYR A 37 -13.87 0.38 4.92
CA TYR A 37 -14.56 -0.89 5.09
C TYR A 37 -14.86 -1.10 6.57
N ASN A 38 -15.87 -1.89 6.88
CA ASN A 38 -16.16 -2.30 8.24
C ASN A 38 -15.45 -3.61 8.55
N GLU A 39 -14.78 -3.65 9.70
CA GLU A 39 -14.18 -4.88 10.23
C GLU A 39 -15.26 -5.70 10.95
N ASP A 40 -15.46 -6.92 10.50
CA ASP A 40 -16.41 -7.87 11.08
C ASP A 40 -15.72 -9.22 11.30
N ARG A 41 -16.35 -10.10 12.10
CA ARG A 41 -15.97 -11.51 12.20
C ARG A 41 -17.00 -12.38 11.51
N VAL A 42 -16.52 -13.39 10.79
CA VAL A 42 -17.39 -14.38 10.15
C VAL A 42 -18.10 -15.19 11.23
N THR A 43 -19.43 -15.12 11.25
CA THR A 43 -20.29 -15.89 12.19
C THR A 43 -20.86 -17.16 11.57
N ARG A 44 -20.78 -17.27 10.24
CA ARG A 44 -21.23 -18.41 9.42
C ARG A 44 -20.46 -18.39 8.11
N ASN A 45 -20.26 -19.52 7.45
CA ASN A 45 -19.55 -19.59 6.17
C ASN A 45 -20.15 -18.58 5.18
N MET A 46 -19.34 -17.58 4.80
CA MET A 46 -19.81 -16.38 4.08
C MET A 46 -19.42 -16.38 2.59
N GLY A 47 -18.84 -17.48 2.11
CA GLY A 47 -18.35 -17.66 0.74
C GLY A 47 -16.82 -17.78 0.70
N GLU A 48 -16.23 -17.42 -0.43
CA GLU A 48 -14.78 -17.40 -0.64
C GLU A 48 -14.26 -15.97 -0.80
N CYS A 49 -13.01 -15.74 -0.41
CA CYS A 49 -12.34 -14.48 -0.64
C CYS A 49 -11.74 -14.46 -2.05
N CYS A 50 -12.24 -13.60 -2.95
CA CYS A 50 -11.74 -13.51 -4.33
C CYS A 50 -10.27 -13.05 -4.47
N ILE A 51 -9.64 -12.56 -3.39
CA ILE A 51 -8.25 -12.07 -3.41
C ILE A 51 -7.26 -13.21 -3.17
N CYS A 52 -7.56 -14.11 -2.22
CA CYS A 52 -6.71 -15.26 -1.91
C CYS A 52 -7.28 -16.61 -2.37
N LEU A 53 -8.53 -16.61 -2.87
CA LEU A 53 -9.28 -17.80 -3.30
C LEU A 53 -9.41 -18.86 -2.20
N CYS A 54 -9.49 -18.41 -0.94
CA CYS A 54 -9.71 -19.25 0.24
C CYS A 54 -11.12 -19.00 0.80
N ASP A 55 -11.71 -20.03 1.39
CA ASP A 55 -12.99 -19.95 2.08
C ASP A 55 -12.94 -19.00 3.29
N LEU A 56 -14.04 -18.29 3.52
CA LEU A 56 -14.25 -17.42 4.68
C LEU A 56 -14.87 -18.26 5.80
N ASP A 57 -14.02 -18.77 6.70
CA ASP A 57 -14.42 -19.66 7.78
C ASP A 57 -14.85 -18.90 9.04
N VAL A 58 -15.63 -19.59 9.88
CA VAL A 58 -16.17 -18.99 11.11
C VAL A 58 -15.03 -18.66 12.07
N GLY A 59 -14.97 -17.39 12.47
CA GLY A 59 -13.92 -16.85 13.33
C GLY A 59 -12.89 -15.99 12.59
N ASP A 60 -12.85 -16.03 11.25
CA ASP A 60 -11.95 -15.19 10.47
C ASP A 60 -12.33 -13.72 10.51
N LEU A 61 -11.30 -12.87 10.42
CA LEU A 61 -11.45 -11.43 10.32
C LEU A 61 -11.72 -11.03 8.87
N ILE A 62 -12.87 -10.39 8.68
CA ILE A 62 -13.31 -9.93 7.38
C ILE A 62 -13.47 -8.42 7.36
N ALA A 63 -13.36 -7.90 6.15
CA ALA A 63 -13.65 -6.54 5.80
C ALA A 63 -14.84 -6.51 4.86
N ARG A 64 -15.88 -5.78 5.27
CA ARG A 64 -17.06 -5.54 4.46
C ARG A 64 -17.00 -4.14 3.87
N LEU A 65 -16.92 -4.07 2.55
CA LEU A 65 -16.96 -2.80 1.83
C LEU A 65 -18.39 -2.24 1.79
N PRO A 66 -18.58 -0.93 1.53
CA PRO A 66 -19.89 -0.32 1.29
C PRO A 66 -20.68 -0.94 0.14
N CYS A 67 -20.00 -1.54 -0.85
CA CYS A 67 -20.64 -2.32 -1.92
C CYS A 67 -21.09 -3.73 -1.48
N LEU A 68 -21.06 -4.03 -0.18
CA LEU A 68 -21.43 -5.30 0.45
C LEU A 68 -20.53 -6.50 0.11
N CYS A 69 -19.45 -6.28 -0.63
CA CYS A 69 -18.44 -7.31 -0.87
C CYS A 69 -17.61 -7.57 0.40
N ILE A 70 -17.32 -8.84 0.65
CA ILE A 70 -16.65 -9.33 1.86
C ILE A 70 -15.33 -9.97 1.45
N PHE A 71 -14.27 -9.61 2.15
CA PHE A 71 -12.93 -10.16 1.94
C PHE A 71 -12.24 -10.39 3.28
N HIS A 72 -11.17 -11.18 3.31
CA HIS A 72 -10.30 -11.20 4.48
C HIS A 72 -9.72 -9.82 4.73
N LYS A 73 -9.66 -9.41 6.00
CA LYS A 73 -9.08 -8.13 6.42
C LYS A 73 -7.68 -7.94 5.81
N GLU A 74 -6.81 -8.94 5.97
CA GLU A 74 -5.43 -8.89 5.47
C GLU A 74 -5.38 -8.76 3.95
N CYS A 75 -6.27 -9.47 3.24
CA CYS A 75 -6.33 -9.41 1.79
C CYS A 75 -6.79 -8.04 1.29
N ILE A 76 -7.83 -7.46 1.89
CA ILE A 76 -8.29 -6.14 1.47
C ILE A 76 -7.27 -5.06 1.81
N ASP A 77 -6.59 -5.16 2.96
CA ASP A 77 -5.58 -4.17 3.40
C ASP A 77 -4.42 -4.08 2.40
N LEU A 78 -3.98 -5.22 1.88
CA LEU A 78 -2.96 -5.27 0.82
C LEU A 78 -3.49 -4.78 -0.52
N TRP A 79 -4.76 -5.02 -0.82
CA TRP A 79 -5.38 -4.60 -2.06
C TRP A 79 -5.54 -3.09 -2.13
N ILE A 80 -6.12 -2.45 -1.10
CA ILE A 80 -6.37 -1.01 -1.07
C ILE A 80 -5.08 -0.19 -1.10
N LYS A 81 -3.98 -0.72 -0.56
CA LYS A 81 -2.64 -0.13 -0.69
C LYS A 81 -2.16 0.00 -2.13
N LYS A 82 -2.60 -0.90 -3.02
CA LYS A 82 -2.25 -0.89 -4.45
C LYS A 82 -3.32 -0.19 -5.28
N ARG A 83 -4.59 -0.51 -5.04
CA ARG A 83 -5.74 0.08 -5.73
C ARG A 83 -6.91 0.23 -4.74
N PRO A 84 -7.34 1.46 -4.40
CA PRO A 84 -8.43 1.71 -3.46
C PRO A 84 -9.81 1.50 -4.10
N VAL A 85 -9.99 0.40 -4.83
CA VAL A 85 -11.24 0.07 -5.54
C VAL A 85 -11.67 -1.34 -5.18
N CYS A 86 -12.97 -1.61 -5.21
CA CYS A 86 -13.45 -2.98 -4.98
C CYS A 86 -13.00 -3.90 -6.14
N PRO A 87 -12.42 -5.09 -5.87
CA PRO A 87 -12.02 -6.03 -6.91
C PRO A 87 -13.20 -6.59 -7.72
N HIS A 88 -14.41 -6.61 -7.14
CA HIS A 88 -15.64 -7.02 -7.84
C HIS A 88 -16.35 -5.86 -8.55
N HIS A 89 -16.20 -4.64 -8.02
CA HIS A 89 -16.86 -3.44 -8.52
C HIS A 89 -15.85 -2.30 -8.72
N PRO A 90 -15.07 -2.30 -9.81
CA PRO A 90 -14.01 -1.32 -10.03
C PRO A 90 -14.50 0.12 -10.22
N ASN A 91 -15.80 0.31 -10.52
CA ASN A 91 -16.42 1.62 -10.67
C ASN A 91 -17.19 2.09 -9.41
N PHE A 92 -17.24 1.27 -8.36
CA PHE A 92 -17.88 1.68 -7.11
C PHE A 92 -16.90 2.55 -6.33
N VAL A 93 -16.96 3.86 -6.55
CA VAL A 93 -16.29 4.85 -5.72
C VAL A 93 -17.24 5.15 -4.57
N ASN A 94 -16.72 5.17 -3.34
CA ASN A 94 -17.48 5.64 -2.18
C ASN A 94 -17.65 7.16 -2.29
N GLU A 95 -18.49 7.61 -3.20
CA GLU A 95 -18.90 9.00 -3.34
C GLU A 95 -19.59 9.41 -2.03
N ASN A 96 -18.92 10.25 -1.25
CA ASN A 96 -19.44 10.90 -0.07
C ASN A 96 -19.39 12.41 -0.31
#